data_AF-A0A559SN09-F1
#
_entry.id   AF-A0A559SN09-F1
#
_cell.length_a   1.000
_cell.length_b   1.000
_cell.length_c   1.000
_cell.angle_alpha   90.00
_cell.angle_beta   90.00
_cell.angle_gamma   90.00
#
_symmetry.space_group_name_H-M   'P 1'
#
loop_
_entity.id
_entity.type
_entity.pdbx_description
1 polymer ?
#
loop_
_entity_poly.entity_id
_entity_poly.type
_entity_poly.pdbx_seq_one_letter_code
_entity_poly.pdbx_strand_id
1 'polypeptide(L)'
;MHNISNFVHLHFDRPTEELGDIEKRVLRRTHERKVISTDVNEAFAAEATFGARIADGIARVGGSWSFIIAFLAFLAIWAVVNTIVLATRAFDPYPFVFLNLILSMLAAIQAPIIMMSQNRQTERDRFEAAKDYEVNLKAELEVLSLHQKIDMNVVTELAALREEVGRLNASLAAKGA
;
A
#
# COMPACT_ATOMS: atom_id res chain seq x y z
N MET A 1 33.25 -6.46 12.62
CA MET A 1 32.74 -6.24 11.24
C MET A 1 32.53 -7.60 10.59
N HIS A 2 31.55 -8.38 11.06
CA HIS A 2 31.17 -9.64 10.41
C HIS A 2 30.43 -9.31 9.11
N ASN A 3 30.78 -10.06 8.07
CA ASN A 3 30.78 -9.65 6.68
C ASN A 3 29.36 -9.49 6.09
N ILE A 4 28.91 -8.25 5.88
CA ILE A 4 27.62 -7.91 5.22
C ILE A 4 27.52 -8.61 3.86
N SER A 5 28.64 -8.76 3.15
CA SER A 5 28.69 -9.47 1.87
C SER A 5 28.28 -10.94 2.01
N ASN A 6 28.58 -11.59 3.13
CA ASN A 6 28.22 -12.99 3.35
C ASN A 6 26.73 -13.13 3.71
N PHE A 7 26.18 -12.17 4.47
CA PHE A 7 24.74 -12.13 4.81
C PHE A 7 23.87 -11.89 3.57
N VAL A 8 24.31 -11.02 2.66
CA VAL A 8 23.62 -10.76 1.38
C VAL A 8 23.68 -11.96 0.45
N HIS A 9 24.86 -12.58 0.30
CA HIS A 9 25.01 -13.78 -0.54
C HIS A 9 24.19 -14.97 -0.05
N LEU A 10 24.05 -15.15 1.28
CA LEU A 10 23.33 -16.30 1.85
C LEU A 10 21.82 -16.21 1.69
N HIS A 11 21.25 -15.01 1.54
CA HIS A 11 19.81 -14.78 1.60
C HIS A 11 19.19 -14.28 0.29
N PHE A 12 19.95 -13.53 -0.52
CA PHE A 12 19.45 -13.01 -1.80
C PHE A 12 19.97 -13.78 -3.02
N ASP A 13 20.87 -14.75 -2.82
CA ASP A 13 21.51 -15.57 -3.86
C ASP A 13 22.15 -14.74 -5.00
N ARG A 14 22.39 -13.45 -4.75
CA ARG A 14 22.89 -12.44 -5.69
C ARG A 14 23.88 -11.50 -5.01
N PRO A 15 24.90 -11.02 -5.73
CA PRO A 15 25.85 -10.05 -5.20
C PRO A 15 25.17 -8.70 -4.90
N THR A 16 25.67 -7.97 -3.90
CA THR A 16 25.16 -6.63 -3.47
C THR A 16 25.04 -5.60 -4.58
N GLU A 17 25.76 -5.80 -5.69
CA GLU A 17 25.76 -4.93 -6.87
C GLU A 17 24.49 -5.09 -7.71
N GLU A 18 23.89 -6.30 -7.73
CA GLU A 18 22.64 -6.63 -8.45
C GLU A 18 21.36 -6.32 -7.67
N LEU A 19 21.49 -5.95 -6.40
CA LEU A 19 20.34 -5.56 -5.57
C LEU A 19 19.71 -4.27 -6.11
N GLY A 20 18.38 -4.29 -6.22
CA GLY A 20 17.56 -3.14 -6.57
C GLY A 20 17.63 -2.03 -5.51
N ASP A 21 17.22 -0.83 -5.89
CA ASP A 21 17.27 0.35 -5.01
C ASP A 21 16.44 0.18 -3.72
N ILE A 22 15.40 -0.64 -3.77
CA ILE A 22 14.54 -0.95 -2.62
C ILE A 22 15.32 -1.82 -1.62
N GLU A 23 15.93 -2.90 -2.08
CA GLU A 23 16.70 -3.84 -1.25
C GLU A 23 17.88 -3.13 -0.56
N LYS A 24 18.61 -2.27 -1.31
CA LYS A 24 19.68 -1.42 -0.77
C LYS A 24 19.17 -0.46 0.32
N ARG A 25 17.98 0.12 0.15
CA ARG A 25 17.36 0.99 1.16
C ARG A 25 16.96 0.22 2.42
N VAL A 26 16.36 -0.96 2.27
CA VAL A 26 15.97 -1.81 3.40
C VAL A 26 17.19 -2.20 4.24
N LEU A 27 18.24 -2.72 3.60
CA LEU A 27 19.46 -3.13 4.29
C LEU A 27 20.08 -1.99 5.11
N ARG A 28 20.12 -0.77 4.55
CA ARG A 28 20.61 0.41 5.28
C ARG A 28 19.73 0.75 6.49
N ARG A 29 18.39 0.74 6.35
CA ARG A 29 17.48 1.07 7.44
C ARG A 29 17.42 0.01 8.54
N THR A 30 17.55 -1.27 8.19
CA THR A 30 17.60 -2.38 9.16
C THR A 30 18.83 -2.25 10.06
N HIS A 31 19.96 -1.81 9.50
CA HIS A 31 21.18 -1.55 10.29
C HIS A 31 21.06 -0.33 11.22
N GLU A 32 20.18 0.63 10.91
CA GLU A 32 19.95 1.84 11.71
C GLU A 32 18.83 1.70 12.76
N ARG A 33 18.10 0.58 12.84
CA ARG A 33 16.94 0.37 13.75
C ARG A 33 15.89 1.50 13.71
N LYS A 34 15.78 2.26 12.63
CA LYS A 34 14.73 3.27 12.48
C LYS A 34 13.41 2.64 12.04
N VAL A 35 12.31 3.10 12.62
CA VAL A 35 10.96 2.66 12.29
C VAL A 35 10.62 3.14 10.87
N ILE A 36 10.14 2.23 10.02
CA ILE A 36 9.66 2.53 8.66
C ILE A 36 8.18 2.98 8.74
N SER A 37 7.78 3.66 9.82
CA SER A 37 6.44 4.25 9.92
C SER A 37 6.50 5.65 9.32
N THR A 38 6.72 5.74 8.01
CA THR A 38 6.38 6.96 7.28
C THR A 38 4.89 6.85 6.95
N ASP A 39 4.11 7.85 7.34
CA ASP A 39 2.70 7.91 6.96
C ASP A 39 2.60 7.98 5.44
N VAL A 40 2.18 6.86 4.86
CA VAL A 40 2.07 6.62 3.41
C VAL A 40 1.16 7.67 2.77
N ASN A 41 0.19 8.16 3.53
CA ASN A 41 -0.81 9.12 3.08
C ASN A 41 -0.25 10.55 3.03
N GLU A 42 0.60 10.95 3.98
CA GLU A 42 1.24 12.27 3.99
C GLU A 42 2.25 12.43 2.85
N ALA A 43 3.04 11.39 2.58
CA ALA A 43 4.01 11.39 1.48
C ALA A 43 3.32 11.51 0.11
N PHE A 44 2.22 10.78 -0.08
CA PHE A 44 1.43 10.86 -1.32
C PHE A 44 0.68 12.20 -1.45
N ALA A 45 0.15 12.73 -0.35
CA ALA A 45 -0.57 14.01 -0.34
C ALA A 45 0.35 15.22 -0.58
N ALA A 46 1.64 15.12 -0.23
CA ALA A 46 2.63 16.17 -0.45
C ALA A 46 2.94 16.39 -1.95
N GLU A 47 2.80 15.36 -2.78
CA GLU A 47 3.03 15.45 -4.23
C GLU A 47 1.75 15.78 -5.05
N ALA A 48 0.60 15.92 -4.38
CA ALA A 48 -0.67 16.12 -5.06
C ALA A 48 -0.79 17.53 -5.68
N THR A 49 -0.98 17.59 -7.00
CA THR A 49 -1.23 18.84 -7.74
C THR A 49 -2.61 19.44 -7.47
N PHE A 50 -2.80 20.72 -7.81
CA PHE A 50 -4.08 21.42 -7.61
C PHE A 50 -5.27 20.75 -8.33
N GLY A 51 -5.05 20.28 -9.57
CA GLY A 51 -6.06 19.53 -10.33
C GLY A 51 -6.43 18.20 -9.65
N ALA A 52 -5.45 17.53 -9.03
CA ALA A 52 -5.70 16.31 -8.29
C ALA A 52 -6.65 16.54 -7.10
N ARG A 53 -6.44 17.63 -6.34
CA ARG A 53 -7.29 18.01 -5.20
C ARG A 53 -8.74 18.27 -5.60
N ILE A 54 -8.96 18.94 -6.73
CA ILE A 54 -10.32 19.21 -7.24
C ILE A 54 -10.99 17.90 -7.68
N ALA A 55 -10.28 17.04 -8.42
CA ALA A 55 -10.82 15.75 -8.83
C ALA A 55 -11.17 14.84 -7.64
N ASP A 56 -10.38 14.83 -6.55
CA ASP A 56 -10.72 14.12 -5.31
C ASP A 56 -11.99 14.66 -4.63
N GLY A 57 -12.20 15.97 -4.69
CA GLY A 57 -13.44 16.60 -4.22
C GLY A 57 -14.64 16.16 -5.04
N ILE A 58 -14.52 16.20 -6.38
CA ILE A 58 -15.60 15.84 -7.31
C ILE A 58 -15.93 14.34 -7.21
N ALA A 59 -14.93 13.46 -7.14
CA ALA A 59 -15.16 12.01 -7.01
C ALA A 59 -15.92 11.65 -5.71
N ARG A 60 -15.60 12.32 -4.60
CA ARG A 60 -16.24 12.11 -3.30
C ARG A 60 -17.70 12.56 -3.27
N VAL A 61 -18.01 13.67 -3.95
CA VAL A 61 -19.37 14.20 -4.04
C VAL A 61 -20.19 13.44 -5.07
N GLY A 62 -19.61 13.16 -6.25
CA GLY A 62 -20.28 12.44 -7.34
C GLY A 62 -20.55 10.96 -7.07
N GLY A 63 -19.78 10.34 -6.17
CA GLY A 63 -19.99 8.94 -5.75
C GLY A 63 -20.98 8.75 -4.59
N SER A 64 -21.58 9.80 -4.06
CA SER A 64 -22.50 9.70 -2.92
C SER A 64 -23.92 9.34 -3.34
N TRP A 65 -24.54 8.42 -2.60
CA TRP A 65 -25.97 8.08 -2.76
C TRP A 65 -26.90 9.29 -2.64
N SER A 66 -26.56 10.26 -1.78
CA SER A 66 -27.35 11.48 -1.61
C SER A 66 -27.31 12.38 -2.87
N PHE A 67 -26.19 12.40 -3.59
CA PHE A 67 -26.07 13.15 -4.84
C PHE A 67 -26.93 12.53 -5.94
N ILE A 68 -26.93 11.20 -6.06
CA ILE A 68 -27.76 10.47 -7.05
C ILE A 68 -29.24 10.77 -6.82
N ILE A 69 -29.71 10.70 -5.56
CA ILE A 69 -31.11 10.96 -5.23
C ILE A 69 -31.50 12.41 -5.52
N ALA A 70 -30.67 13.38 -5.12
CA ALA A 70 -30.91 14.80 -5.40
C ALA A 70 -30.93 15.10 -6.91
N PHE A 71 -30.04 14.46 -7.68
CA PHE A 71 -29.99 14.59 -9.13
C PHE A 71 -31.26 14.05 -9.79
N LEU A 72 -31.72 12.85 -9.40
CA LEU A 72 -32.97 12.28 -9.90
C LEU A 72 -34.18 13.16 -9.54
N ALA A 73 -34.23 13.68 -8.32
CA ALA A 73 -35.27 14.62 -7.90
C ALA A 73 -35.27 15.89 -8.75
N PHE A 74 -34.10 16.46 -9.05
CA PHE A 74 -33.95 17.60 -9.95
C PHE A 74 -34.49 17.30 -11.35
N LEU A 75 -34.15 16.14 -11.93
CA LEU A 75 -34.67 15.73 -13.24
C LEU A 75 -36.20 15.58 -13.24
N ALA A 76 -36.77 14.99 -12.19
CA ALA A 76 -38.22 14.85 -12.04
C ALA A 76 -38.90 16.22 -11.93
N ILE A 77 -38.36 17.13 -11.12
CA ILE A 77 -38.89 18.50 -10.98
C ILE A 77 -38.80 19.24 -12.32
N TRP A 78 -37.69 19.14 -13.04
CA TRP A 78 -37.51 19.77 -14.35
C TRP A 78 -38.56 19.29 -15.36
N ALA A 79 -38.78 17.98 -15.43
CA ALA A 79 -39.78 17.38 -16.30
C ALA A 79 -41.20 17.84 -15.93
N VAL A 80 -41.55 17.84 -14.63
CA VAL A 80 -42.86 18.29 -14.12
C VAL A 80 -43.11 19.76 -14.44
N VAL A 81 -42.12 20.63 -14.20
CA VAL A 81 -42.25 22.07 -14.47
C VAL A 81 -42.44 22.34 -15.97
N ASN A 82 -41.62 21.74 -16.83
CA ASN A 82 -41.72 21.97 -18.28
C ASN A 82 -42.99 21.34 -18.90
N THR A 83 -43.48 20.22 -18.38
CA THR A 83 -44.64 19.51 -18.95
C THR A 83 -45.97 20.02 -18.41
N ILE A 84 -46.07 20.29 -17.10
CA ILE A 84 -47.34 20.58 -16.42
C ILE A 84 -47.50 22.09 -16.19
N VAL A 85 -46.47 22.75 -15.67
CA VAL A 85 -46.55 24.17 -15.27
C VAL A 85 -46.42 25.10 -16.47
N LEU A 86 -45.59 24.72 -17.44
CA LEU A 86 -45.24 25.53 -18.59
C LEU A 86 -45.85 25.00 -19.90
N ALA A 87 -46.95 24.25 -19.84
CA ALA A 87 -47.56 23.54 -20.98
C ALA A 87 -47.82 24.41 -22.24
N THR A 88 -48.03 25.73 -22.09
CA THR A 88 -48.27 26.67 -23.21
C THR A 88 -47.04 27.50 -23.62
N ARG A 89 -45.96 27.52 -22.83
CA ARG A 89 -44.69 28.21 -23.11
C ARG A 89 -43.51 27.39 -22.58
N ALA A 90 -43.47 26.10 -22.92
CA ALA A 90 -42.45 25.20 -22.40
C ALA A 90 -41.08 25.61 -22.93
N PHE A 91 -40.14 25.80 -22.01
CA PHE A 91 -38.75 26.13 -22.34
C PHE A 91 -38.05 24.92 -22.95
N ASP A 92 -38.36 23.72 -22.46
CA ASP A 92 -37.87 22.44 -22.98
C ASP A 92 -39.06 21.46 -23.14
N PRO A 93 -39.84 21.56 -24.24
CA PRO A 93 -40.97 20.67 -24.50
C PRO A 93 -40.51 19.22 -24.68
N TYR A 94 -41.40 18.26 -24.40
CA TYR A 94 -41.15 16.85 -24.74
C TYR A 94 -40.78 16.73 -26.23
N PRO A 95 -39.60 16.18 -26.59
CA PRO A 95 -38.81 15.15 -25.87
C PRO A 95 -37.59 15.63 -25.04
N PHE A 96 -37.58 16.86 -24.51
CA PHE A 96 -36.53 17.41 -23.62
C PHE A 96 -35.12 17.47 -24.24
N VAL A 97 -34.99 18.13 -25.40
CA VAL A 97 -33.72 18.20 -26.15
C VAL A 97 -32.65 18.96 -25.37
N PHE A 98 -33.03 20.01 -24.63
CA PHE A 98 -32.07 20.80 -23.86
C PHE A 98 -31.51 20.01 -22.68
N LEU A 99 -32.39 19.33 -21.92
CA LEU A 99 -31.96 18.45 -20.84
C LEU A 99 -31.05 17.33 -21.35
N ASN A 100 -31.40 16.73 -22.49
CA ASN A 100 -30.59 15.68 -23.11
C ASN A 100 -29.18 16.18 -23.49
N LEU A 101 -29.08 17.39 -24.03
CA LEU A 101 -27.80 18.03 -24.36
C LEU A 101 -26.92 18.20 -23.11
N ILE A 102 -27.49 18.74 -22.03
CA ILE A 102 -26.76 18.92 -20.76
C ILE A 102 -26.30 17.57 -20.21
N LEU A 103 -27.17 16.57 -20.17
CA LEU A 103 -26.84 15.22 -19.69
C LEU A 103 -25.72 14.58 -20.51
N SER A 104 -25.75 14.75 -21.83
CA SER A 104 -24.73 14.23 -22.74
C SER A 104 -23.37 14.90 -22.50
N MET A 105 -23.35 16.24 -22.33
CA MET A 105 -22.12 16.97 -21.98
C MET A 105 -21.58 16.55 -20.60
N LEU A 106 -22.46 16.37 -19.62
CA LEU A 106 -22.08 15.91 -18.29
C LEU A 106 -21.45 14.52 -18.34
N ALA A 107 -22.07 13.58 -19.06
CA ALA A 107 -21.55 12.24 -19.25
C ALA A 107 -20.19 12.22 -19.98
N ALA A 108 -20.02 13.08 -21.00
CA ALA A 108 -18.76 13.20 -21.74
C ALA A 108 -17.59 13.65 -20.85
N ILE A 109 -17.84 14.55 -19.90
CA ILE A 109 -16.83 15.02 -18.94
C ILE A 109 -16.60 14.01 -17.80
N GLN A 110 -17.61 13.20 -17.47
CA GLN A 110 -17.49 12.18 -16.41
C GLN A 110 -16.44 11.11 -16.73
N ALA A 111 -16.39 10.60 -17.96
CA ALA A 111 -15.46 9.51 -18.31
C ALA A 111 -13.97 9.86 -18.07
N PRO A 112 -13.45 11.02 -18.52
CA PRO A 112 -12.10 11.47 -18.18
C PRO A 112 -11.87 11.68 -16.69
N ILE A 113 -12.84 12.25 -15.95
CA ILE A 113 -12.72 12.46 -14.50
C ILE A 113 -12.61 11.12 -13.77
N ILE A 114 -13.44 10.14 -14.15
CA ILE A 114 -13.39 8.79 -13.61
C ILE A 114 -12.03 8.17 -13.91
N MET A 115 -11.54 8.28 -15.16
CA MET A 115 -10.24 7.75 -15.55
C MET A 115 -9.08 8.42 -14.78
N MET A 116 -9.14 9.73 -14.56
CA MET A 116 -8.15 10.45 -13.73
C MET A 116 -8.19 9.99 -12.28
N SER A 117 -9.39 9.79 -11.71
CA SER A 117 -9.55 9.26 -10.35
C SER A 117 -9.03 7.81 -10.25
N GLN A 118 -9.28 6.98 -11.25
CA GLN A 118 -8.79 5.60 -11.32
C GLN A 118 -7.27 5.53 -11.47
N ASN A 119 -6.68 6.37 -12.32
CA ASN A 119 -5.22 6.44 -12.46
C ASN A 119 -4.56 6.81 -11.12
N ARG A 120 -5.14 7.77 -10.40
CA ARG A 120 -4.65 8.15 -9.06
C ARG A 120 -4.83 7.05 -8.02
N GLN A 121 -5.95 6.33 -8.02
CA GLN A 121 -6.12 5.15 -7.15
C GLN A 121 -5.05 4.10 -7.45
N THR A 122 -4.80 3.81 -8.73
CA THR A 122 -3.78 2.84 -9.16
C THR A 122 -2.36 3.27 -8.74
N GLU A 123 -2.05 4.56 -8.80
CA GLU A 123 -0.77 5.10 -8.31
C GLU A 123 -0.62 4.94 -6.80
N ARG A 124 -1.67 5.20 -6.02
CA ARG A 124 -1.70 4.95 -4.57
C ARG A 124 -1.49 3.47 -4.25
N ASP A 125 -2.24 2.60 -4.92
CA ASP A 125 -2.17 1.15 -4.71
C ASP A 125 -0.77 0.61 -5.02
N ARG A 126 -0.13 1.12 -6.08
CA ARG A 126 1.27 0.77 -6.41
C ARG A 126 2.26 1.24 -5.35
N PHE A 127 2.08 2.44 -4.83
CA PHE A 127 2.94 2.99 -3.77
C PHE A 127 2.80 2.20 -2.47
N GLU A 128 1.57 1.87 -2.09
CA GLU A 128 1.26 1.05 -0.91
C GLU A 128 1.85 -0.36 -1.05
N ALA A 129 1.65 -1.02 -2.20
CA ALA A 129 2.24 -2.33 -2.46
C ALA A 129 3.78 -2.33 -2.41
N ALA A 130 4.42 -1.26 -2.90
CA ALA A 130 5.88 -1.12 -2.80
C ALA A 130 6.36 -0.95 -1.35
N LYS A 131 5.57 -0.29 -0.51
CA LYS A 131 5.85 -0.13 0.93
C LYS A 131 5.65 -1.42 1.70
N ASP A 132 4.57 -2.15 1.42
CA ASP A 132 4.31 -3.45 2.01
C ASP A 132 5.42 -4.45 1.66
N TYR A 133 5.90 -4.43 0.42
CA TYR A 133 7.06 -5.22 0.02
C TYR A 133 8.33 -4.84 0.82
N GLU A 134 8.60 -3.55 1.02
CA GLU A 134 9.72 -3.05 1.83
C GLU A 134 9.65 -3.57 3.29
N VAL A 135 8.46 -3.54 3.89
CA VAL A 135 8.23 -4.02 5.26
C VAL A 135 8.34 -5.54 5.35
N ASN A 136 7.74 -6.27 4.42
CA ASN A 136 7.79 -7.73 4.41
C ASN A 136 9.23 -8.23 4.25
N LEU A 137 10.00 -7.63 3.34
CA LEU A 137 11.42 -7.97 3.16
C LEU A 137 12.23 -7.71 4.44
N LYS A 138 11.98 -6.59 5.12
CA LYS A 138 12.63 -6.30 6.40
C LYS A 138 12.29 -7.36 7.46
N ALA A 139 11.01 -7.73 7.57
CA ALA A 139 10.56 -8.74 8.52
C ALA A 139 11.22 -10.11 8.25
N GLU A 140 11.29 -10.51 6.97
CA GLU A 140 11.99 -11.74 6.56
C GLU A 140 13.46 -11.73 6.99
N LEU A 141 14.18 -10.62 6.74
CA LEU A 141 15.58 -10.48 7.16
C LEU A 141 15.77 -10.50 8.67
N GLU A 142 14.86 -9.88 9.43
CA GLU A 142 14.89 -9.93 10.89
C GLU A 142 14.66 -11.35 11.42
N VAL A 143 13.73 -12.11 10.85
CA VAL A 143 13.48 -13.52 11.20
C VAL A 143 14.71 -14.38 10.90
N LEU A 144 15.32 -14.23 9.73
CA LEU A 144 16.53 -14.96 9.35
C LEU A 144 17.70 -14.65 10.29
N SER A 145 17.90 -13.37 10.63
CA SER A 145 18.93 -12.94 11.58
C SER A 145 18.70 -13.53 12.98
N LEU A 146 17.45 -13.58 13.43
CA LEU A 146 17.08 -14.23 14.69
C LEU A 146 17.34 -15.73 14.66
N HIS A 147 16.99 -16.42 13.57
CA HIS A 147 17.23 -17.85 13.40
C HIS A 147 18.72 -18.18 13.50
N GLN A 148 19.57 -17.46 12.77
CA GLN A 148 21.02 -17.66 12.83
C GLN A 148 21.60 -17.42 14.23
N LYS A 149 21.08 -16.43 14.97
CA LYS A 149 21.49 -16.16 16.34
C LYS A 149 21.08 -17.29 17.29
N ILE A 150 19.88 -17.83 17.12
CA ILE A 150 19.39 -18.98 17.90
C ILE A 150 20.25 -20.21 17.61
N ASP A 151 20.51 -20.54 16.35
CA ASP A 151 21.33 -21.69 15.98
C ASP A 151 22.73 -21.61 16.58
N MET A 152 23.37 -20.44 16.50
CA MET A 152 24.69 -20.22 17.10
C MET A 152 24.67 -20.43 18.62
N ASN A 153 23.66 -19.90 19.31
CA ASN A 153 23.50 -20.08 20.74
C ASN A 153 23.26 -21.56 21.09
N VAL A 154 22.38 -22.25 20.35
CA VAL A 154 22.05 -23.66 20.56
C VAL A 154 23.28 -24.54 20.35
N VAL A 155 24.06 -24.31 19.28
CA VAL A 155 25.30 -25.06 19.02
C VAL A 155 26.31 -24.85 20.15
N THR A 156 26.43 -23.61 20.65
CA THR A 156 27.35 -23.28 21.75
C THR A 156 26.94 -23.97 23.06
N GLU A 157 25.66 -23.94 23.42
CA GLU A 157 25.12 -24.61 24.60
C GLU A 157 25.25 -26.14 24.51
N LEU A 158 24.97 -26.73 23.34
CA LEU A 158 25.13 -28.17 23.12
C LEU A 158 26.60 -28.60 23.24
N ALA A 159 27.54 -27.79 22.76
CA ALA A 159 28.96 -28.06 22.92
C ALA A 159 29.39 -28.04 24.39
N ALA A 160 28.92 -27.04 25.16
CA ALA A 160 29.18 -26.93 26.59
C ALA A 160 28.60 -28.11 27.39
N LEU A 161 27.33 -28.46 27.15
CA LEU A 161 26.67 -29.62 27.76
C LEU A 161 27.40 -30.93 27.46
N ARG A 162 27.86 -31.12 26.22
CA ARG A 162 28.62 -32.32 25.82
C ARG A 162 29.94 -32.42 26.57
N GLU A 163 30.65 -31.31 26.77
CA GLU A 163 31.90 -31.26 27.53
C GLU A 163 31.65 -31.60 29.01
N GLU A 164 30.59 -31.06 29.60
CA GLU A 164 30.21 -31.33 31.00
C GLU A 164 29.85 -32.81 31.23
N VAL A 165 29.04 -33.40 30.35
CA VAL A 165 28.72 -34.84 30.40
C VAL A 165 29.99 -35.70 30.27
N GLY A 166 30.93 -35.31 29.39
CA GLY A 166 32.21 -35.97 29.25
C GLY A 166 33.05 -35.94 30.54
N ARG A 167 33.11 -34.79 31.22
CA ARG A 167 33.79 -34.63 32.51
C ARG A 167 33.16 -35.48 33.61
N LEU A 168 31.83 -35.48 33.70
CA LEU A 168 31.11 -36.29 34.68
C LEU A 168 31.39 -37.79 34.50
N ASN A 169 31.33 -38.29 33.25
CA ASN A 169 31.66 -39.68 32.95
C ASN A 169 33.10 -40.04 33.34
N ALA A 170 34.08 -39.17 33.06
CA ALA A 170 35.46 -39.40 33.47
C ALA A 170 35.62 -39.44 35.00
N SER A 171 34.90 -38.58 35.73
CA SER A 171 34.93 -38.58 37.20
C SER A 171 34.30 -39.82 37.83
N LEU A 172 33.23 -40.35 37.22
CA LEU A 172 32.58 -41.59 37.65
C LEU A 172 33.49 -42.80 37.39
N ALA A 173 34.12 -42.86 36.22
CA ALA A 173 35.10 -43.90 35.91
C ALA A 173 36.28 -43.93 36.90
N ALA A 174 36.75 -42.76 37.33
CA ALA A 174 37.82 -42.64 38.32
C ALA A 174 37.42 -43.02 39.76
N LYS A 175 36.12 -42.94 40.11
CA LYS A 175 35.60 -43.32 41.44
C LYS A 175 35.12 -44.76 41.53
N GLY A 176 34.81 -45.39 40.40
CA GLY A 176 34.37 -46.79 40.31
C GLY A 176 35.49 -47.81 40.15
N ALA A 177 36.74 -47.36 40.02
CA ALA A 177 37.97 -48.16 40.05
C ALA A 177 38.63 -48.06 41.43
#